data_AF-A0A380FIH1-F1
#
_entry.id   AF-A0A380FIH1-F1
#
_cell.length_a   1.000
_cell.length_b   1.000
_cell.length_c   1.000
_cell.angle_alpha   90.00
_cell.angle_beta   90.00
_cell.angle_gamma   90.00
#
_symmetry.space_group_name_H-M   'P 1'
#
loop_
_entity.id
_entity.type
_entity.pdbx_description
1 polymer ?
#
loop_
_entity_poly.entity_id
_entity_poly.type
_entity_poly.pdbx_seq_one_letter_code
_entity_poly.pdbx_strand_id
1 'polypeptide(L)'
;MISRLELDDANDKLNSINDRLDEMYELIEHEVKAKNDVEETKEVITDNLFRAKEMNYTLQTEIEYVRENYYINESDVQNVRQFENEIQNLISVYDEILKEMSKTAVRYSEVQDNLKYIEEHVEVINDKQEKLQNHLIQLREDEAEAEENILRVQSKKEEVYRKLLASNLPSVPERFIIMKNEIDYEVREVNKKFSVRPIHVKQLKDKVAKVVLQMNKFEDEATDVLVNAVYAEKLIEYGNRYRKDNSGVDKSLNEAERLFKK
;
A
#
# COMPACT_ATOMS: atom_id res chain seq x y z
N MET A 1 -42.50 -67.12 -32.01
CA MET A 1 -42.55 -66.17 -30.88
C MET A 1 -41.27 -66.25 -30.06
N ILE A 2 -40.74 -67.44 -29.78
CA ILE A 2 -39.47 -67.66 -29.05
C ILE A 2 -38.26 -67.00 -29.76
N SER A 3 -38.07 -67.20 -31.08
CA SER A 3 -36.97 -66.53 -31.81
C SER A 3 -37.07 -65.00 -31.88
N ARG A 4 -38.26 -64.41 -31.65
CA ARG A 4 -38.42 -62.95 -31.68
C ARG A 4 -38.00 -62.34 -30.35
N LEU A 5 -38.29 -63.05 -29.25
CA LEU A 5 -37.86 -62.68 -27.89
C LEU A 5 -36.33 -62.78 -27.75
N GLU A 6 -35.71 -63.82 -28.32
CA GLU A 6 -34.24 -63.97 -28.33
C GLU A 6 -33.53 -62.91 -29.20
N LEU A 7 -34.21 -62.38 -30.22
CA LEU A 7 -33.72 -61.28 -31.05
C LEU A 7 -33.80 -59.93 -30.33
N ASP A 8 -34.86 -59.70 -29.56
CA ASP A 8 -35.02 -58.49 -28.74
C ASP A 8 -33.99 -58.47 -27.59
N ASP A 9 -33.79 -59.59 -26.88
CA ASP A 9 -32.74 -59.73 -25.84
C ASP A 9 -31.32 -59.55 -26.41
N ALA A 10 -31.08 -59.99 -27.65
CA ALA A 10 -29.79 -59.79 -28.33
C ALA A 10 -29.57 -58.32 -28.72
N ASN A 11 -30.62 -57.62 -29.15
CA ASN A 11 -30.56 -56.18 -29.45
C ASN A 11 -30.31 -55.35 -28.19
N ASP A 12 -30.94 -55.69 -27.06
CA ASP A 12 -30.71 -54.98 -25.79
C ASP A 12 -29.26 -55.13 -25.30
N LYS A 13 -28.67 -56.33 -25.46
CA LYS A 13 -27.24 -56.54 -25.17
C LYS A 13 -26.35 -55.75 -26.12
N LEU A 14 -26.69 -55.70 -27.41
CA LEU A 14 -25.96 -54.92 -28.41
C LEU A 14 -26.00 -53.42 -28.08
N ASN A 15 -27.17 -52.90 -27.69
CA ASN A 15 -27.31 -51.52 -27.23
C ASN A 15 -26.46 -51.26 -25.99
N SER A 16 -26.49 -52.13 -24.98
CA SER A 16 -25.64 -51.96 -23.79
C SER A 16 -24.13 -52.00 -24.10
N ILE A 17 -23.73 -52.78 -25.11
CA ILE A 17 -22.34 -52.85 -25.55
C ILE A 17 -21.95 -51.56 -26.29
N ASN A 18 -22.84 -51.02 -27.13
CA ASN A 18 -22.65 -49.74 -27.79
C ASN A 18 -22.59 -48.58 -26.79
N ASP A 19 -23.52 -48.51 -25.84
CA ASP A 19 -23.53 -47.49 -24.78
C ASP A 19 -22.20 -47.51 -23.99
N ARG A 20 -21.70 -48.72 -23.67
CA ARG A 20 -20.42 -48.89 -22.98
C ARG A 20 -19.21 -48.56 -23.86
N LEU A 21 -19.30 -48.79 -25.17
CA LEU A 21 -18.27 -48.37 -26.12
C LEU A 21 -18.23 -46.85 -26.23
N ASP A 22 -19.38 -46.19 -26.27
CA ASP A 22 -19.50 -44.74 -26.30
C ASP A 22 -18.92 -44.12 -25.02
N GLU A 23 -19.22 -44.67 -23.83
CA GLU A 23 -18.57 -44.28 -22.56
C GLU A 23 -17.04 -44.44 -22.62
N MET A 24 -16.54 -45.53 -23.21
CA MET A 24 -15.09 -45.75 -23.36
C MET A 24 -14.47 -44.73 -24.32
N TYR A 25 -15.16 -44.35 -25.39
CA TYR A 25 -14.70 -43.31 -26.31
C TYR A 25 -14.65 -41.94 -25.64
N GLU A 26 -15.66 -41.57 -24.85
CA GLU A 26 -15.65 -40.33 -24.08
C GLU A 26 -14.48 -40.27 -23.08
N LEU A 27 -14.20 -41.36 -22.37
CA LEU A 27 -13.05 -41.43 -21.45
C LEU A 27 -11.71 -41.28 -22.18
N ILE A 28 -11.57 -41.86 -23.37
CA ILE A 28 -10.36 -41.70 -24.18
C ILE A 28 -10.23 -40.26 -24.67
N GLU A 29 -11.32 -39.64 -25.13
CA GLU A 29 -11.31 -38.24 -25.55
C GLU A 29 -10.91 -37.31 -24.40
N HIS A 30 -11.42 -37.59 -23.19
CA HIS A 30 -11.05 -36.85 -21.98
C HIS A 30 -9.55 -36.99 -21.66
N GLU A 31 -9.00 -38.20 -21.70
CA GLU A 31 -7.56 -38.42 -21.47
C GLU A 31 -6.66 -37.77 -22.54
N VAL A 32 -7.10 -37.77 -23.80
CA VAL A 32 -6.38 -37.07 -24.88
C VAL A 32 -6.37 -35.55 -24.68
N LYS A 33 -7.51 -34.97 -24.26
CA LYS A 33 -7.57 -33.55 -23.91
C LYS A 33 -6.68 -33.22 -22.72
N ALA A 34 -6.82 -33.98 -21.63
CA ALA A 34 -6.00 -33.81 -20.43
C ALA A 34 -4.51 -33.88 -20.73
N LYS A 35 -4.08 -34.78 -21.64
CA LYS A 35 -2.68 -34.85 -22.06
C LYS A 35 -2.19 -33.56 -22.74
N ASN A 36 -2.97 -33.01 -23.68
CA ASN A 36 -2.59 -31.77 -24.36
C ASN A 36 -2.52 -30.60 -23.37
N ASP A 37 -3.52 -30.48 -22.50
CA ASP A 37 -3.56 -29.45 -21.46
C ASP A 37 -2.33 -29.56 -20.54
N VAL A 38 -2.01 -30.77 -20.08
CA VAL A 38 -0.83 -31.04 -19.23
C VAL A 38 0.47 -30.62 -19.91
N GLU A 39 0.65 -30.87 -21.22
CA GLU A 39 1.86 -30.46 -21.95
C GLU A 39 1.98 -28.92 -22.02
N GLU A 40 0.89 -28.20 -22.23
CA GLU A 40 0.88 -26.72 -22.24
C GLU A 40 1.09 -26.13 -20.84
N THR A 41 0.36 -26.61 -19.83
CA THR A 41 0.41 -26.07 -18.47
C THR A 41 1.75 -26.36 -17.78
N LYS A 42 2.44 -27.44 -18.16
CA LYS A 42 3.73 -27.82 -17.60
C LYS A 42 4.80 -26.73 -17.77
N GLU A 43 4.91 -26.13 -18.96
CA GLU A 43 5.89 -25.06 -19.21
C GLU A 43 5.57 -23.85 -18.33
N VAL A 44 4.30 -23.44 -18.30
CA VAL A 44 3.82 -22.30 -17.51
C VAL A 44 4.06 -22.48 -16.01
N ILE A 45 3.75 -23.67 -15.47
CA ILE A 45 3.99 -23.99 -14.05
C ILE A 45 5.48 -23.97 -13.73
N THR A 46 6.33 -24.48 -14.63
CA THR A 46 7.78 -24.47 -14.44
C THR A 46 8.31 -23.04 -14.33
N ASP A 47 7.89 -22.17 -15.25
CA ASP A 47 8.29 -20.76 -15.25
C ASP A 47 7.78 -20.04 -14.00
N ASN A 48 6.53 -20.28 -13.61
CA ASN A 48 5.94 -19.68 -12.41
C ASN A 48 6.63 -20.13 -11.11
N LEU A 49 7.01 -21.42 -11.00
CA LEU A 49 7.79 -21.94 -9.87
C LEU A 49 9.19 -21.33 -9.83
N PHE A 50 9.84 -21.20 -10.98
CA PHE A 50 11.17 -20.58 -11.06
C PHE A 50 11.10 -19.10 -10.63
N ARG A 51 10.12 -18.36 -11.14
CA ARG A 51 9.86 -16.98 -10.75
C ARG A 51 9.56 -16.84 -9.26
N ALA A 52 8.73 -17.71 -8.68
CA ALA A 52 8.43 -17.71 -7.25
C ALA A 52 9.69 -17.92 -6.40
N LYS A 53 10.58 -18.82 -6.85
CA LYS A 53 11.86 -19.09 -6.18
C LYS A 53 12.83 -17.92 -6.27
N GLU A 54 12.98 -17.32 -7.45
CA GLU A 54 13.84 -16.13 -7.63
C GLU A 54 13.33 -14.95 -6.80
N MET A 55 12.02 -14.69 -6.86
CA MET A 55 11.38 -13.62 -6.09
C MET A 55 11.57 -13.84 -4.58
N ASN A 56 11.43 -15.09 -4.10
CA ASN A 56 11.70 -15.41 -2.70
C ASN A 56 13.14 -15.10 -2.29
N TYR A 57 14.12 -15.47 -3.11
CA TYR A 57 15.53 -15.20 -2.85
C TYR A 57 15.83 -13.69 -2.83
N THR A 58 15.25 -12.93 -3.77
CA THR A 58 15.34 -11.47 -3.77
C THR A 58 14.74 -10.88 -2.50
N LEU A 59 13.54 -11.31 -2.11
CA LEU A 59 12.87 -10.86 -0.88
C LEU A 59 13.68 -11.17 0.39
N GLN A 60 14.32 -12.33 0.48
CA GLN A 60 15.19 -12.66 1.60
C GLN A 60 16.36 -11.68 1.71
N THR A 61 17.03 -11.43 0.59
CA THR A 61 18.16 -10.50 0.52
C THR A 61 17.72 -9.07 0.84
N GLU A 62 16.57 -8.66 0.31
CA GLU A 62 16.01 -7.33 0.53
C GLU A 62 15.61 -7.15 2.00
N ILE A 63 14.98 -8.14 2.62
CA ILE A 63 14.66 -8.11 4.06
C ILE A 63 15.92 -7.98 4.89
N GLU A 64 16.99 -8.70 4.59
CA GLU A 64 18.26 -8.56 5.33
C GLU A 64 18.81 -7.14 5.26
N TYR A 65 18.80 -6.53 4.06
CA TYR A 65 19.22 -5.14 3.87
C TYR A 65 18.30 -4.12 4.58
N VAL A 66 16.99 -4.33 4.48
CA VAL A 66 15.98 -3.44 5.07
C VAL A 66 15.99 -3.55 6.60
N ARG A 67 16.30 -4.72 7.18
CA ARG A 67 16.38 -4.93 8.65
C ARG A 67 17.44 -4.07 9.34
N GLU A 68 18.49 -3.67 8.64
CA GLU A 68 19.51 -2.76 9.19
C GLU A 68 18.97 -1.33 9.33
N ASN A 69 18.06 -0.94 8.45
CA ASN A 69 17.59 0.44 8.34
C ASN A 69 16.19 0.66 8.95
N TYR A 70 15.33 -0.34 8.88
CA TYR A 70 13.91 -0.27 9.21
C TYR A 70 13.50 -1.38 10.17
N TYR A 71 12.53 -1.06 11.02
CA TYR A 71 11.90 -2.05 11.87
C TYR A 71 10.90 -2.85 11.04
N ILE A 72 11.28 -4.08 10.67
CA ILE A 72 10.42 -5.04 10.00
C ILE A 72 9.73 -5.89 11.06
N ASN A 73 8.43 -6.18 10.88
CA ASN A 73 7.72 -7.09 11.78
C ASN A 73 8.31 -8.50 11.64
N GLU A 74 8.48 -9.19 12.76
CA GLU A 74 8.97 -10.57 12.75
C GLU A 74 8.02 -11.51 11.98
N SER A 75 6.73 -11.16 11.88
CA SER A 75 5.76 -11.86 11.04
C SER A 75 6.15 -11.88 9.57
N ASP A 76 6.68 -10.78 9.05
CA ASP A 76 7.00 -10.66 7.62
C ASP A 76 8.24 -11.50 7.28
N VAL A 77 9.21 -11.53 8.20
CA VAL A 77 10.38 -12.43 8.11
C VAL A 77 9.96 -13.90 8.19
N GLN A 78 9.01 -14.24 9.07
CA GLN A 78 8.47 -15.59 9.17
C GLN A 78 7.71 -16.00 7.90
N ASN A 79 6.91 -15.09 7.32
CA ASN A 79 6.18 -15.33 6.08
C ASN A 79 7.12 -15.66 4.92
N VAL A 80 8.25 -14.95 4.78
CA VAL A 80 9.22 -15.27 3.71
C VAL A 80 9.84 -16.66 3.86
N ARG A 81 10.14 -17.07 5.10
CA ARG A 81 10.60 -18.44 5.38
C ARG A 81 9.52 -19.48 5.13
N GLN A 82 8.26 -19.16 5.41
CA GLN A 82 7.14 -20.04 5.09
C GLN A 82 6.99 -20.21 3.58
N PHE A 83 7.06 -19.12 2.80
CA PHE A 83 7.04 -19.19 1.34
C PHE A 83 8.18 -20.02 0.78
N GLU A 84 9.39 -19.93 1.35
CA GLU A 84 10.50 -20.78 0.93
C GLU A 84 10.17 -22.27 1.09
N ASN A 85 9.66 -22.66 2.27
CA ASN A 85 9.29 -24.05 2.54
C ASN A 85 8.13 -24.51 1.65
N GLU A 86 7.11 -23.67 1.44
CA GLU A 86 5.98 -23.98 0.56
C GLU A 86 6.44 -24.16 -0.89
N ILE A 87 7.30 -23.29 -1.40
CA ILE A 87 7.87 -23.41 -2.76
C ILE A 87 8.69 -24.70 -2.88
N GLN A 88 9.54 -25.04 -1.90
CA GLN A 88 10.31 -26.29 -1.94
C GLN A 88 9.42 -27.53 -1.93
N ASN A 89 8.32 -27.51 -1.15
CA ASN A 89 7.33 -28.58 -1.16
C ASN A 89 6.66 -28.69 -2.53
N LEU A 90 6.24 -27.57 -3.13
CA LEU A 90 5.62 -27.56 -4.46
C LEU A 90 6.58 -28.06 -5.55
N ILE A 91 7.86 -27.69 -5.49
CA ILE A 91 8.90 -28.22 -6.39
C ILE A 91 9.03 -29.75 -6.22
N SER A 92 9.03 -30.24 -4.98
CA SER A 92 9.14 -31.67 -4.70
C SER A 92 7.95 -32.46 -5.24
N VAL A 93 6.73 -31.95 -5.04
CA VAL A 93 5.50 -32.54 -5.59
C VAL A 93 5.52 -32.50 -7.12
N TYR A 94 5.96 -31.39 -7.72
CA TYR A 94 6.10 -31.27 -9.16
C TYR A 94 7.10 -32.29 -9.73
N ASP A 95 8.26 -32.48 -9.09
CA ASP A 95 9.24 -33.50 -9.48
C ASP A 95 8.69 -34.93 -9.38
N GLU A 96 7.83 -35.21 -8.40
CA GLU A 96 7.13 -36.49 -8.28
C GLU A 96 6.16 -36.70 -9.45
N ILE A 97 5.36 -35.69 -9.78
CA ILE A 97 4.45 -35.72 -10.94
C ILE A 97 5.24 -35.97 -12.24
N LEU A 98 6.36 -35.28 -12.44
CA LEU A 98 7.21 -35.50 -13.62
C LEU A 98 7.76 -36.93 -13.70
N LYS A 99 8.10 -37.53 -12.55
CA LYS A 99 8.51 -38.94 -12.49
C LYS A 99 7.35 -39.88 -12.80
N GLU A 100 6.15 -39.60 -12.32
CA GLU A 100 4.96 -40.39 -12.64
C GLU A 100 4.60 -40.32 -14.13
N MET A 101 4.68 -39.13 -14.73
CA MET A 101 4.48 -38.92 -16.16
C MET A 101 5.45 -39.72 -17.05
N SER A 102 6.64 -40.06 -16.54
CA SER A 102 7.63 -40.87 -17.26
C SER A 102 7.32 -42.38 -17.28
N LYS A 103 6.33 -42.84 -16.49
CA LYS A 103 5.91 -44.25 -16.44
C LYS A 103 5.01 -44.57 -17.64
N THR A 104 4.91 -45.86 -18.00
CA THR A 104 4.21 -46.31 -19.22
C THR A 104 2.67 -46.24 -19.14
N ALA A 105 2.10 -46.15 -17.93
CA ALA A 105 0.65 -46.08 -17.72
C ALA A 105 0.34 -44.93 -16.77
N VAL A 106 0.05 -43.77 -17.34
CA VAL A 106 -0.26 -42.52 -16.62
C VAL A 106 -1.71 -42.17 -16.88
N ARG A 107 -2.42 -41.77 -15.83
CA ARG A 107 -3.75 -41.18 -15.93
C ARG A 107 -3.57 -39.67 -16.02
N TYR A 108 -3.72 -39.11 -17.22
CA TYR A 108 -3.49 -37.69 -17.44
C TYR A 108 -4.54 -36.82 -16.74
N SER A 109 -5.75 -37.34 -16.55
CA SER A 109 -6.79 -36.68 -15.73
C SER A 109 -6.32 -36.38 -14.30
N GLU A 110 -5.76 -37.37 -13.59
CA GLU A 110 -5.25 -37.18 -12.22
C GLU A 110 -4.04 -36.24 -12.18
N VAL A 111 -3.17 -36.30 -13.20
CA VAL A 111 -2.02 -35.40 -13.34
C VAL A 111 -2.48 -33.96 -13.56
N GLN A 112 -3.50 -33.74 -14.38
CA GLN A 112 -4.07 -32.43 -14.64
C GLN A 112 -4.60 -31.78 -13.36
N ASP A 113 -5.34 -32.53 -12.53
CA ASP A 113 -5.86 -32.03 -11.26
C ASP A 113 -4.73 -31.62 -10.30
N ASN A 114 -3.69 -32.44 -10.21
CA ASN A 114 -2.52 -32.14 -9.38
C ASN A 114 -1.72 -30.94 -9.88
N LEU A 115 -1.56 -30.79 -11.20
CA LEU A 115 -0.89 -29.63 -11.79
C LEU A 115 -1.68 -28.35 -11.55
N LYS A 116 -3.01 -28.40 -11.67
CA LYS A 116 -3.89 -27.27 -11.37
C LYS A 116 -3.78 -26.85 -9.91
N TYR A 117 -3.70 -27.81 -8.98
CA TYR A 117 -3.43 -27.51 -7.58
C TYR A 117 -2.10 -26.76 -7.40
N ILE A 118 -1.02 -27.20 -8.06
CA ILE A 118 0.27 -26.51 -8.00
C ILE A 118 0.15 -25.09 -8.57
N GLU A 119 -0.50 -24.93 -9.72
CA GLU A 119 -0.69 -23.64 -10.38
C GLU A 119 -1.38 -22.63 -9.45
N GLU A 120 -2.54 -22.99 -8.89
CA GLU A 120 -3.30 -22.14 -7.98
C GLU A 120 -2.48 -21.75 -6.74
N HIS A 121 -1.75 -22.72 -6.17
CA HIS A 121 -0.91 -22.47 -4.99
C HIS A 121 0.29 -21.56 -5.30
N VAL A 122 0.95 -21.76 -6.45
CA VAL A 122 2.08 -20.90 -6.88
C VAL A 122 1.61 -19.48 -7.16
N GLU A 123 0.44 -19.31 -7.79
CA GLU A 123 -0.16 -18.00 -8.04
C GLU A 123 -0.43 -17.26 -6.73
N VAL A 124 -1.02 -17.93 -5.74
CA VAL A 124 -1.26 -17.35 -4.40
C VAL A 124 0.04 -16.95 -3.70
N ILE A 125 1.10 -17.76 -3.80
CA ILE A 125 2.41 -17.42 -3.22
C ILE A 125 3.00 -16.21 -3.93
N ASN A 126 2.95 -16.16 -5.26
CA ASN A 126 3.45 -15.03 -6.05
C ASN A 126 2.73 -13.72 -5.70
N ASP A 127 1.41 -13.72 -5.61
CA ASP A 127 0.62 -12.54 -5.21
C ASP A 127 0.98 -12.06 -3.79
N LYS A 128 1.17 -13.00 -2.85
CA LYS A 128 1.62 -12.65 -1.49
C LYS A 128 3.04 -12.08 -1.47
N GLN A 129 3.96 -12.66 -2.24
CA GLN A 129 5.33 -12.17 -2.37
C GLN A 129 5.37 -10.77 -2.98
N GLU A 130 4.57 -10.52 -4.02
CA GLU A 130 4.46 -9.20 -4.65
C GLU A 130 3.88 -8.15 -3.68
N LYS A 131 2.86 -8.51 -2.89
CA LYS A 131 2.35 -7.63 -1.82
C LYS A 131 3.42 -7.29 -0.79
N LEU A 132 4.23 -8.27 -0.41
CA LEU A 132 5.32 -8.04 0.53
C LEU A 132 6.42 -7.16 -0.07
N GLN A 133 6.80 -7.41 -1.33
CA GLN A 133 7.74 -6.56 -2.06
C GLN A 133 7.26 -5.11 -2.12
N ASN A 134 6.01 -4.90 -2.51
CA ASN A 134 5.39 -3.58 -2.52
C ASN A 134 5.38 -2.94 -1.13
N HIS A 135 5.15 -3.72 -0.07
CA HIS A 135 5.24 -3.21 1.29
C HIS A 135 6.65 -2.73 1.65
N LEU A 136 7.70 -3.48 1.28
CA LEU A 136 9.09 -3.08 1.52
C LEU A 136 9.48 -1.80 0.76
N ILE A 137 9.02 -1.67 -0.49
CA ILE A 137 9.21 -0.45 -1.31
C ILE A 137 8.49 0.74 -0.65
N GLN A 138 7.24 0.55 -0.23
CA GLN A 138 6.45 1.59 0.44
C GLN A 138 7.11 2.10 1.71
N LEU A 139 7.83 1.28 2.47
CA LEU A 139 8.55 1.76 3.66
C LEU A 139 9.62 2.81 3.33
N ARG A 140 10.29 2.66 2.18
CA ARG A 140 11.32 3.61 1.71
C ARG A 140 10.68 4.88 1.17
N GLU A 141 9.60 4.74 0.40
CA GLU A 141 8.84 5.87 -0.12
C GLU A 141 8.22 6.69 1.02
N ASP A 142 7.64 6.03 2.02
CA ASP A 142 7.07 6.69 3.21
C ASP A 142 8.13 7.44 4.03
N GLU A 143 9.37 6.92 4.14
CA GLU A 143 10.48 7.65 4.77
C GLU A 143 10.85 8.91 3.98
N ALA A 144 11.00 8.78 2.67
CA ALA A 144 11.34 9.92 1.80
C ALA A 144 10.24 11.00 1.81
N GLU A 145 8.97 10.59 1.76
CA GLU A 145 7.82 11.51 1.86
C GLU A 145 7.79 12.20 3.23
N ALA A 146 8.10 11.47 4.31
CA ALA A 146 8.19 12.03 5.64
C ALA A 146 9.30 13.09 5.76
N GLU A 147 10.47 12.84 5.16
CA GLU A 147 11.58 13.79 5.13
C GLU A 147 11.22 15.07 4.35
N GLU A 148 10.64 14.92 3.16
CA GLU A 148 10.18 16.06 2.36
C GLU A 148 9.14 16.90 3.10
N ASN A 149 8.18 16.24 3.75
CA ASN A 149 7.14 16.92 4.53
C ASN A 149 7.73 17.74 5.68
N ILE A 150 8.76 17.25 6.37
CA ILE A 150 9.41 17.98 7.46
C ILE A 150 10.19 19.19 6.94
N LEU A 151 10.91 19.05 5.82
CA LEU A 151 11.59 20.17 5.17
C LEU A 151 10.60 21.26 4.72
N ARG A 152 9.46 20.82 4.18
CA ARG A 152 8.37 21.73 3.81
C ARG A 152 7.79 22.45 5.02
N VAL A 153 7.55 21.76 6.14
CA VAL A 153 7.09 22.38 7.39
C VAL A 153 8.09 23.43 7.87
N GLN A 154 9.39 23.12 7.90
CA GLN A 154 10.42 24.06 8.34
C GLN A 154 10.41 25.35 7.50
N SER A 155 10.36 25.19 6.18
CA SER A 155 10.34 26.31 5.23
C SER A 155 9.08 27.16 5.39
N LYS A 156 7.91 26.51 5.45
CA LYS A 156 6.61 27.18 5.55
C LYS A 156 6.43 27.91 6.87
N LYS A 157 6.89 27.31 7.97
CA LYS A 157 6.90 27.93 9.31
C LYS A 157 7.67 29.27 9.30
N GLU A 158 8.87 29.30 8.73
CA GLU A 158 9.66 30.54 8.64
C GLU A 158 9.06 31.55 7.64
N GLU A 159 8.40 31.10 6.58
CA GLU A 159 7.65 31.98 5.67
C GLU A 159 6.48 32.67 6.37
N VAL A 160 5.61 31.90 7.05
CA VAL A 160 4.45 32.43 7.78
C VAL A 160 4.91 33.39 8.88
N TYR A 161 5.98 33.03 9.61
CA TYR A 161 6.53 33.91 10.64
C TYR A 161 7.08 35.23 10.06
N ARG A 162 7.77 35.18 8.91
CA ARG A 162 8.20 36.41 8.20
C ARG A 162 7.01 37.27 7.75
N LYS A 163 5.92 36.66 7.27
CA LYS A 163 4.70 37.39 6.89
C LYS A 163 4.06 38.09 8.10
N LEU A 164 4.05 37.44 9.27
CA LEU A 164 3.57 38.04 10.51
C LEU A 164 4.43 39.23 10.94
N LEU A 165 5.77 39.12 10.85
CA LEU A 165 6.69 40.21 11.19
C LEU A 165 6.68 41.38 10.20
N ALA A 166 6.47 41.09 8.91
CA ALA A 166 6.42 42.12 7.86
C ALA A 166 5.09 42.88 7.82
N SER A 167 4.06 42.36 8.49
CA SER A 167 2.76 43.03 8.58
C SER A 167 2.84 44.26 9.47
N ASN A 168 2.00 45.26 9.21
CA ASN A 168 1.86 46.48 10.01
C ASN A 168 1.19 46.22 11.40
N LEU A 169 1.37 45.03 11.95
CA LEU A 169 0.90 44.69 13.28
C LEU A 169 1.74 45.44 14.33
N PRO A 170 1.11 46.05 15.35
CA PRO A 170 1.84 46.72 16.43
C PRO A 170 2.79 45.77 17.18
N SER A 171 2.37 44.53 17.37
CA SER A 171 3.18 43.44 17.93
C SER A 171 2.64 42.09 17.49
N VAL A 172 3.52 41.11 17.28
CA VAL A 172 3.10 39.72 17.03
C VAL A 172 2.62 39.12 18.36
N PRO A 173 1.37 38.60 18.44
CA PRO A 173 0.89 37.99 19.67
C PRO A 173 1.80 36.86 20.17
N GLU A 174 2.07 36.82 21.48
CA GLU A 174 2.94 35.83 22.13
C GLU A 174 2.53 34.38 21.78
N ARG A 175 1.23 34.15 21.57
CA ARG A 175 0.67 32.88 21.12
C ARG A 175 1.34 32.32 19.86
N PHE A 176 1.67 33.16 18.87
CA PHE A 176 2.34 32.69 17.64
C PHE A 176 3.81 32.32 17.87
N ILE A 177 4.47 32.96 18.85
CA ILE A 177 5.83 32.59 19.26
C ILE A 177 5.81 31.22 19.95
N ILE A 178 4.82 30.98 20.82
CA ILE A 178 4.62 29.68 21.48
C ILE A 178 4.37 28.59 20.43
N MET A 179 3.44 28.81 19.49
CA MET A 179 3.13 27.86 18.43
C MET A 179 4.34 27.55 17.54
N LYS A 180 5.13 28.57 17.17
CA LYS A 180 6.38 28.38 16.42
C LYS A 180 7.35 27.49 17.20
N ASN A 181 7.53 27.75 18.50
CA ASN A 181 8.43 26.98 19.36
C ASN A 181 7.95 25.54 19.56
N GLU A 182 6.65 25.31 19.64
CA GLU A 182 6.05 23.96 19.69
C GLU A 182 6.34 23.18 18.41
N ILE A 183 6.13 23.80 17.23
CA ILE A 183 6.48 23.18 15.94
C ILE A 183 7.98 22.89 15.88
N ASP A 184 8.84 23.81 16.34
CA ASP A 184 10.29 23.62 16.38
C ASP A 184 10.74 22.52 17.34
N TYR A 185 10.03 22.34 18.45
CA TYR A 185 10.25 21.20 19.33
C TYR A 185 9.86 19.89 18.64
N GLU A 186 8.69 19.85 18.02
CA GLU A 186 8.16 18.64 17.37
C GLU A 186 8.99 18.21 16.15
N VAL A 187 9.44 19.16 15.33
CA VAL A 187 10.37 18.90 14.22
C VAL A 187 11.69 18.31 14.73
N ARG A 188 12.23 18.81 15.86
CA ARG A 188 13.45 18.24 16.46
C ARG A 188 13.23 16.82 16.96
N GLU A 189 12.08 16.54 17.58
CA GLU A 189 11.73 15.19 18.02
C GLU A 189 11.61 14.22 16.83
N VAL A 190 11.02 14.67 15.72
CA VAL A 190 10.97 13.89 14.47
C VAL A 190 12.37 13.63 13.92
N ASN A 191 13.25 14.65 13.85
CA ASN A 191 14.63 14.49 13.40
C ASN A 191 15.45 13.53 14.28
N LYS A 192 15.19 13.51 15.60
CA LYS A 192 15.79 12.50 16.49
C LYS A 192 15.33 11.10 16.10
N LYS A 193 14.05 10.90 15.77
CA LYS A 193 13.55 9.60 15.30
C LYS A 193 14.17 9.18 13.96
N PHE A 194 14.40 10.11 13.04
CA PHE A 194 15.14 9.85 11.80
C PHE A 194 16.60 9.44 12.04
N SER A 195 17.21 9.88 13.14
CA SER A 195 18.60 9.54 13.47
C SER A 195 18.76 8.17 14.13
N VAL A 196 17.68 7.58 14.62
CA VAL A 196 17.69 6.25 15.25
C VAL A 196 17.53 5.20 14.16
N ARG A 197 18.40 4.19 14.16
CA ARG A 197 18.30 3.00 13.33
C ARG A 197 18.10 1.79 14.26
N PRO A 198 17.17 0.86 13.96
CA PRO A 198 16.22 0.86 12.85
C PRO A 198 15.01 1.82 13.03
N ILE A 199 14.49 2.40 11.95
CA ILE A 199 13.36 3.33 11.99
C ILE A 199 12.02 2.58 12.02
N HIS A 200 11.10 3.02 12.87
CA HIS A 200 9.69 2.59 12.84
C HIS A 200 8.84 3.53 11.96
N VAL A 201 8.74 3.23 10.66
CA VAL A 201 8.12 4.12 9.64
C VAL A 201 6.68 4.51 9.99
N LYS A 202 5.86 3.56 10.46
CA LYS A 202 4.46 3.87 10.87
C LYS A 202 4.35 4.94 11.95
N GLN A 203 5.16 4.82 13.01
CA GLN A 203 5.17 5.81 14.10
C GLN A 203 5.77 7.15 13.66
N LEU A 204 6.72 7.12 12.73
CA LEU A 204 7.30 8.30 12.12
C LEU A 204 6.24 9.06 11.32
N LYS A 205 5.55 8.38 10.40
CA LYS A 205 4.47 8.93 9.57
C LYS A 205 3.37 9.57 10.41
N ASP A 206 2.90 8.88 11.45
CA ASP A 206 1.90 9.42 12.38
C ASP A 206 2.39 10.69 13.08
N LYS A 207 3.68 10.74 13.44
CA LYS A 207 4.26 11.91 14.09
C LYS A 207 4.40 13.07 13.11
N VAL A 208 4.90 12.83 11.90
CA VAL A 208 5.02 13.83 10.83
C VAL A 208 3.65 14.40 10.46
N ALA A 209 2.63 13.55 10.32
CA ALA A 209 1.26 13.99 10.06
C ALA A 209 0.74 14.94 11.15
N LYS A 210 1.03 14.67 12.43
CA LYS A 210 0.69 15.59 13.54
C LYS A 210 1.39 16.93 13.42
N VAL A 211 2.67 16.94 13.05
CA VAL A 211 3.44 18.18 12.84
C VAL A 211 2.87 18.99 11.68
N VAL A 212 2.54 18.33 10.56
CA VAL A 212 1.90 18.99 9.41
C VAL A 212 0.56 19.61 9.80
N LEU A 213 -0.26 18.89 10.58
CA LEU A 213 -1.53 19.43 11.08
C LEU A 213 -1.33 20.64 12.01
N GLN A 214 -0.32 20.62 12.88
CA GLN A 214 0.02 21.79 13.71
C GLN A 214 0.48 22.98 12.87
N MET A 215 1.29 22.74 11.83
CA MET A 215 1.74 23.77 10.91
C MET A 215 0.58 24.40 10.13
N ASN A 216 -0.36 23.58 9.64
CA ASN A 216 -1.55 24.09 8.94
C ASN A 216 -2.40 24.96 9.87
N LYS A 217 -2.61 24.54 11.12
CA LYS A 217 -3.31 25.39 12.11
C LYS A 217 -2.59 26.71 12.37
N PHE A 218 -1.26 26.68 12.49
CA PHE A 218 -0.46 27.89 12.66
C PHE A 218 -0.60 28.84 11.48
N GLU A 219 -0.62 28.31 10.25
CA GLU A 219 -0.83 29.09 9.03
C GLU A 219 -2.24 29.68 8.93
N ASP A 220 -3.28 28.89 9.22
CA ASP A 220 -4.67 29.33 9.17
C ASP A 220 -4.89 30.49 10.15
N GLU A 221 -4.46 30.32 11.40
CA GLU A 221 -4.62 31.35 12.42
C GLU A 221 -3.76 32.60 12.15
N ALA A 222 -2.56 32.42 11.60
CA ALA A 222 -1.73 33.54 11.18
C ALA A 222 -2.40 34.32 10.05
N THR A 223 -2.99 33.61 9.07
CA THR A 223 -3.70 34.20 7.94
C THR A 223 -4.94 34.97 8.42
N ASP A 224 -5.71 34.40 9.35
CA ASP A 224 -6.88 35.07 9.94
C ASP A 224 -6.49 36.38 10.64
N VAL A 225 -5.40 36.37 11.41
CA VAL A 225 -4.92 37.59 12.09
C VAL A 225 -4.43 38.62 11.08
N LEU A 226 -3.72 38.21 10.04
CA LEU A 226 -3.27 39.12 8.97
C LEU A 226 -4.46 39.75 8.23
N VAL A 227 -5.46 38.95 7.88
CA VAL A 227 -6.68 39.43 7.20
C VAL A 227 -7.44 40.41 8.09
N ASN A 228 -7.61 40.09 9.37
CA ASN A 228 -8.26 40.98 10.33
C ASN A 228 -7.50 42.30 10.53
N ALA A 229 -6.16 42.26 10.51
CA ALA A 229 -5.34 43.46 10.60
C ALA A 229 -5.53 44.38 9.38
N VAL A 230 -5.56 43.82 8.17
CA VAL A 230 -5.84 44.57 6.93
C VAL A 230 -7.25 45.18 6.96
N TYR A 231 -8.25 44.42 7.43
CA TYR A 231 -9.60 44.96 7.59
C TYR A 231 -9.67 46.08 8.62
N ALA A 232 -9.00 45.94 9.77
CA ALA A 232 -8.93 46.97 10.79
C ALA A 232 -8.28 48.25 10.26
N GLU A 233 -7.17 48.14 9.53
CA GLU A 233 -6.51 49.28 8.87
C GLU A 233 -7.46 49.99 7.89
N LYS A 234 -8.15 49.23 7.02
CA LYS A 234 -9.13 49.79 6.07
C LYS A 234 -10.32 50.44 6.76
N LEU A 235 -10.78 49.90 7.88
CA LEU A 235 -11.86 50.48 8.69
C LEU A 235 -11.40 51.77 9.37
N ILE A 236 -10.18 51.85 9.88
CA ILE A 236 -9.60 53.09 10.43
C ILE A 236 -9.46 54.14 9.31
N GLU A 237 -8.94 53.78 8.14
CA GLU A 237 -8.87 54.67 6.97
C GLU A 237 -10.26 55.19 6.55
N TYR A 238 -11.27 54.31 6.53
CA TYR A 238 -12.64 54.69 6.21
C TYR A 238 -13.25 55.58 7.29
N GLY A 239 -13.12 55.21 8.56
CA GLY A 239 -13.61 55.99 9.69
C GLY A 239 -12.99 57.39 9.77
N ASN A 240 -11.71 57.51 9.42
CA ASN A 240 -11.00 58.79 9.37
C ASN A 240 -11.63 59.79 8.37
N ARG A 241 -12.40 59.33 7.37
CA ARG A 241 -13.17 60.22 6.47
C ARG A 241 -14.36 60.90 7.16
N TYR A 242 -14.97 60.28 8.16
CA TYR A 242 -16.16 60.79 8.87
C TYR A 242 -15.82 61.48 10.19
N ARG A 243 -14.52 61.62 10.49
CA ARG A 243 -14.00 62.20 11.75
C ARG A 243 -14.51 63.62 12.02
N LYS A 244 -14.77 64.41 10.97
CA LYS A 244 -15.26 65.79 11.08
C LYS A 244 -16.77 65.90 11.35
N ASP A 245 -17.54 64.91 10.92
CA ASP A 245 -19.00 64.98 10.91
C ASP A 245 -19.62 64.35 12.16
N ASN A 246 -18.86 63.55 12.91
CA ASN A 246 -19.41 62.81 14.05
C ASN A 246 -18.41 62.70 15.22
N SER A 247 -18.64 63.51 16.27
CA SER A 247 -17.81 63.57 17.48
C SER A 247 -17.70 62.23 18.23
N GLY A 248 -18.72 61.36 18.14
CA GLY A 248 -18.68 60.04 18.77
C GLY A 248 -17.70 59.10 18.07
N VAL A 249 -17.64 59.18 16.74
CA VAL A 249 -16.75 58.37 15.89
C VAL A 249 -15.29 58.76 16.10
N ASP A 250 -15.00 60.05 16.30
CA ASP A 250 -13.64 60.55 16.58
C ASP A 250 -13.05 59.96 17.88
N LYS A 251 -13.84 59.89 18.96
CA LYS A 251 -13.39 59.30 20.23
C LYS A 251 -13.05 57.82 20.08
N SER A 252 -13.92 57.05 19.41
CA SER A 252 -13.70 55.62 19.17
C SER A 252 -12.52 55.35 18.22
N LEU A 253 -12.30 56.20 17.21
CA LEU A 253 -11.14 56.10 16.31
C LEU A 253 -9.82 56.41 17.02
N ASN A 254 -9.79 57.41 17.90
CA ASN A 254 -8.58 57.73 18.68
C ASN A 254 -8.19 56.57 19.62
N GLU A 255 -9.17 55.87 20.18
CA GLU A 255 -8.93 54.66 20.98
C GLU A 255 -8.45 53.49 20.11
N ALA A 256 -9.08 53.26 18.95
CA ALA A 256 -8.67 52.22 18.00
C ALA A 256 -7.25 52.45 17.44
N GLU A 257 -6.91 53.68 17.05
CA GLU A 257 -5.56 54.03 16.58
C GLU A 257 -4.50 53.84 17.68
N ARG A 258 -4.84 54.13 18.94
CA ARG A 258 -3.93 53.92 20.08
C ARG A 258 -3.66 52.43 20.30
N LEU A 259 -4.69 51.59 20.17
CA LEU A 259 -4.55 50.13 20.29
C LEU A 259 -3.85 49.51 19.07
N PHE A 260 -3.95 50.12 17.89
CA PHE A 260 -3.30 49.64 16.67
C PHE A 260 -1.83 50.07 16.54
N LYS A 261 -1.42 51.17 17.19
CA LYS A 261 -0.03 51.67 17.16
C LYS A 261 0.86 51.17 18.30
N LYS A 262 0.29 50.45 19.27
CA LYS A 262 0.97 50.06 20.52
C LYS A 262 1.02 48.54 20.63
#